data_AF-A0A8C6LWX6-F1
#
_entry.id   AF-A0A8C6LWX6-F1
#
_cell.length_a   1.000
_cell.length_b   1.000
_cell.length_c   1.000
_cell.angle_alpha   90.00
_cell.angle_beta   90.00
_cell.angle_gamma   90.00
#
_symmetry.space_group_name_H-M   'P 1'
#
loop_
_entity.id
_entity.type
_entity.pdbx_description
1 polymer ?
#
loop_
_entity_poly.entity_id
_entity_poly.type
_entity_poly.pdbx_seq_one_letter_code
_entity_poly.pdbx_strand_id
1 'polypeptide(L)'
;MIHVSSALKQKPTLVVPPLTEGQQTTLTCTAPGLCPGSPPNITWSSTLTFNPSAEHHGTNITCKISFTGDTTTEETVTLSVTYLNLTCSVESFPPSLIKWTKHSENKVYVQTDSGSASLLIPNVTTEDSGRYICTAEHLDEKVSVEADVTVTCK
;
A
#
# COMPACT_ATOMS: atom_id res chain seq x y z
N MET A 1 -24.61 0.86 42.45
CA MET A 1 -24.11 -0.04 41.40
C MET A 1 -23.92 0.80 40.15
N ILE A 2 -22.67 1.18 39.81
CA ILE A 2 -22.39 2.01 38.64
C ILE A 2 -22.49 1.07 37.43
N HIS A 3 -23.46 1.31 36.54
CA HIS A 3 -23.54 0.62 35.26
C HIS A 3 -22.28 0.97 34.47
N VAL A 4 -21.38 0.00 34.30
CA VAL A 4 -20.28 0.10 33.34
C VAL A 4 -20.95 0.31 31.97
N SER A 5 -20.81 1.52 31.45
CA SER A 5 -21.56 2.00 30.28
C SER A 5 -21.29 1.10 29.07
N SER A 6 -22.34 0.73 28.35
CA SER A 6 -22.26 -0.03 27.10
C SER A 6 -21.33 0.60 26.05
N ALA A 7 -21.02 1.90 26.19
CA ALA A 7 -20.08 2.65 25.36
C ALA A 7 -18.62 2.14 25.44
N LEU A 8 -18.18 1.62 26.59
CA LEU A 8 -16.81 1.11 26.78
C LEU A 8 -16.54 -0.23 26.08
N LYS A 9 -17.58 -0.86 25.53
CA LYS A 9 -17.47 -2.11 24.75
C LYS A 9 -17.43 -1.88 23.25
N GLN A 10 -17.65 -0.65 22.78
CA GLN A 10 -17.67 -0.35 21.36
C GLN A 10 -16.24 -0.17 20.83
N LYS A 11 -15.97 -0.80 19.68
CA LYS A 11 -14.69 -0.76 18.98
C LYS A 11 -14.53 0.60 18.25
N PRO A 12 -13.31 1.16 18.14
CA PRO A 12 -13.08 2.32 17.29
C PRO A 12 -13.48 2.04 15.84
N THR A 13 -13.81 3.09 15.10
CA THR A 13 -13.90 3.03 13.64
C THR A 13 -12.62 3.57 13.04
N LEU A 14 -11.89 2.74 12.28
CA LEU A 14 -10.69 3.17 11.54
C LEU A 14 -11.02 3.27 10.05
N VAL A 15 -11.08 4.49 9.52
CA VAL A 15 -11.35 4.78 8.11
C VAL A 15 -10.03 4.91 7.35
N VAL A 16 -9.87 4.05 6.34
CA VAL A 16 -8.72 4.03 5.42
C VAL A 16 -9.23 4.36 4.01
N PRO A 17 -8.90 5.54 3.44
CA PRO A 17 -9.21 5.86 2.05
C PRO A 17 -8.37 5.01 1.08
N PRO A 18 -8.70 5.01 -0.23
CA PRO A 18 -7.85 4.39 -1.24
C PRO A 18 -6.41 4.91 -1.15
N LEU A 19 -5.45 4.00 -1.12
CA LEU A 19 -4.04 4.33 -0.99
C LEU A 19 -3.34 4.13 -2.32
N THR A 20 -2.65 5.17 -2.77
CA THR A 20 -1.80 5.13 -3.97
C THR A 20 -0.39 5.49 -3.54
N GLU A 21 0.60 4.73 -4.02
CA GLU A 21 2.00 4.95 -3.67
C GLU A 21 2.45 6.37 -4.03
N GLY A 22 2.97 7.13 -3.05
CA GLY A 22 3.48 8.48 -3.22
C GLY A 22 2.43 9.60 -3.04
N GLN A 23 1.13 9.26 -2.99
CA GLN A 23 0.06 10.24 -2.78
C GLN A 23 -0.27 10.39 -1.29
N GLN A 24 -0.02 11.57 -0.73
CA GLN A 24 -0.33 11.85 0.68
C GLN A 24 -1.80 11.56 0.99
N THR A 25 -2.04 10.91 2.13
CA THR A 25 -3.37 10.50 2.56
C THR A 25 -3.51 10.58 4.07
N THR A 26 -4.76 10.64 4.54
CA THR A 26 -5.09 10.82 5.96
C THR A 26 -6.06 9.73 6.42
N LEU A 27 -5.60 8.91 7.37
CA LEU A 27 -6.44 7.93 8.06
C LEU A 27 -7.18 8.63 9.18
N THR A 28 -8.42 8.21 9.45
CA THR A 28 -9.22 8.75 10.55
C THR A 28 -9.64 7.63 11.49
N CYS A 29 -9.25 7.73 12.75
CA CYS A 29 -9.76 6.87 13.80
C CYS A 29 -10.77 7.63 14.65
N THR A 30 -11.98 7.08 14.77
CA THR A 30 -13.11 7.69 15.45
C THR A 30 -13.61 6.82 16.59
N ALA A 31 -13.92 7.51 17.68
CA ALA A 31 -14.56 7.00 18.86
C ALA A 31 -16.06 6.92 18.82
N PRO A 32 -16.61 6.00 19.62
CA PRO A 32 -17.78 6.29 20.43
C PRO A 32 -17.39 7.00 21.74
N GLY A 33 -18.08 8.09 22.09
CA GLY A 33 -17.92 8.78 23.38
C GLY A 33 -18.99 8.46 24.42
N LEU A 34 -18.73 8.96 25.64
CA LEU A 34 -19.39 8.62 26.90
C LEU A 34 -20.51 9.61 27.25
N CYS A 35 -21.77 9.24 27.05
CA CYS A 35 -22.91 9.85 27.76
C CYS A 35 -23.96 8.78 28.06
N PRO A 36 -24.08 8.29 29.32
CA PRO A 36 -25.24 7.53 29.75
C PRO A 36 -26.43 8.49 29.95
N GLY A 37 -27.32 8.59 28.95
CA GLY A 37 -28.71 9.03 29.17
C GLY A 37 -29.19 10.34 28.54
N SER A 38 -28.36 11.18 27.92
CA SER A 38 -28.83 12.40 27.22
C SER A 38 -27.80 12.93 26.22
N PRO A 39 -28.24 13.62 25.13
CA PRO A 39 -27.32 14.33 24.24
C PRO A 39 -26.46 15.35 25.00
N PRO A 40 -25.21 15.59 24.57
CA PRO A 40 -24.69 15.26 23.23
C PRO A 40 -23.92 13.93 23.13
N ASN A 41 -24.01 13.28 21.96
CA ASN A 41 -23.08 12.21 21.57
C ASN A 41 -21.71 12.84 21.29
N ILE A 42 -20.76 12.59 22.18
CA ILE A 42 -19.38 13.04 21.99
C ILE A 42 -18.65 11.99 21.14
N THR A 43 -17.83 12.43 20.19
CA THR A 43 -16.93 11.57 19.41
C THR A 43 -15.54 12.17 19.46
N TRP A 44 -14.54 11.40 19.92
CA TRP A 44 -13.13 11.76 19.74
C TRP A 44 -12.66 11.25 18.38
N SER A 45 -11.82 12.03 17.69
CA SER A 45 -11.26 11.65 16.40
C SER A 45 -9.78 11.99 16.37
N SER A 46 -8.98 11.05 15.86
CA SER A 46 -7.55 11.23 15.63
C SER A 46 -7.24 10.95 14.16
N THR A 47 -6.36 11.74 13.58
CA THR A 47 -5.98 11.63 12.17
C THR A 47 -4.49 11.35 12.04
N LEU A 48 -4.13 10.41 11.17
CA LEU A 48 -2.76 10.09 10.82
C LEU A 48 -2.53 10.38 9.34
N THR A 49 -1.67 11.35 9.05
CA THR A 49 -1.31 11.74 7.68
C THR A 49 0.07 11.20 7.33
N PHE A 50 0.18 10.55 6.17
CA PHE A 50 1.44 9.99 5.67
C PHE A 50 1.43 9.87 4.15
N ASN A 51 2.59 9.61 3.56
CA ASN A 51 2.74 9.28 2.15
C ASN A 51 2.89 7.76 2.04
N PRO A 52 1.89 7.02 1.50
CA PRO A 52 1.99 5.58 1.33
C PRO A 52 3.14 5.19 0.40
N SER A 53 3.75 4.05 0.68
CA SER A 53 4.82 3.42 -0.11
C SER A 53 4.38 2.00 -0.47
N ALA A 54 4.95 1.40 -1.53
CA ALA A 54 4.77 -0.02 -1.81
C ALA A 54 5.13 -0.90 -0.59
N GLU A 55 6.10 -0.48 0.22
CA GLU A 55 6.51 -1.18 1.45
C GLU A 55 5.41 -1.20 2.53
N HIS A 56 4.47 -0.26 2.48
CA HIS A 56 3.35 -0.22 3.42
C HIS A 56 2.23 -1.20 3.02
N HIS A 57 2.28 -1.82 1.85
CA HIS A 57 1.28 -2.80 1.43
C HIS A 57 1.32 -4.06 2.32
N GLY A 58 0.16 -4.49 2.82
CA GLY A 58 0.07 -5.65 3.72
C GLY A 58 0.47 -5.37 5.18
N THR A 59 0.86 -4.13 5.51
CA THR A 59 1.14 -3.74 6.89
C THR A 59 -0.16 -3.50 7.67
N ASN A 60 -0.14 -3.79 8.98
CA ASN A 60 -1.30 -3.60 9.86
C ASN A 60 -1.18 -2.27 10.61
N ILE A 61 -2.21 -1.43 10.49
CA ILE A 61 -2.35 -0.22 11.30
C ILE A 61 -3.38 -0.48 12.38
N THR A 62 -3.00 -0.21 13.63
CA THR A 62 -3.87 -0.35 14.79
C THR A 62 -4.21 1.02 15.37
N CYS A 63 -5.50 1.34 15.43
CA CYS A 63 -5.99 2.41 16.27
C CYS A 63 -6.33 1.86 17.65
N LYS A 64 -5.62 2.31 18.68
CA LYS A 64 -5.83 1.93 20.07
C LYS A 64 -6.32 3.10 20.89
N ILE A 65 -7.34 2.86 21.70
CA ILE A 65 -7.95 3.84 22.60
C ILE A 65 -7.73 3.36 24.03
N SER A 66 -7.35 4.29 24.89
CA SER A 66 -7.26 4.05 26.34
C SER A 66 -8.21 5.00 27.06
N PHE A 67 -9.16 4.46 27.81
CA PHE A 67 -10.07 5.23 28.64
C PHE A 67 -9.52 5.35 30.07
N THR A 68 -9.93 6.40 30.80
CA THR A 68 -9.61 6.55 32.22
C THR A 68 -10.32 5.47 33.04
N GLY A 69 -9.59 4.40 33.37
CA GLY A 69 -10.09 3.22 34.09
C GLY A 69 -9.62 1.88 33.50
N ASP A 70 -8.40 1.83 32.95
CA ASP A 70 -7.71 0.65 32.39
C ASP A 70 -8.46 -0.12 31.27
N THR A 71 -9.53 0.46 30.73
CA THR A 71 -10.23 -0.13 29.59
C THR A 71 -9.54 0.31 28.30
N THR A 72 -9.12 -0.67 27.49
CA THR A 72 -8.56 -0.42 26.16
C THR A 72 -9.37 -1.13 25.09
N THR A 73 -9.55 -0.47 23.94
CA THR A 73 -10.20 -1.04 22.76
C THR A 73 -9.41 -0.64 21.53
N GLU A 74 -9.38 -1.52 20.52
CA GLU A 74 -8.56 -1.30 19.33
C GLU A 74 -9.22 -1.82 18.06
N GLU A 75 -8.85 -1.22 16.93
CA GLU A 75 -9.24 -1.60 15.58
C GLU A 75 -7.99 -1.70 14.73
N THR A 76 -7.87 -2.79 13.97
CA THR A 76 -6.70 -3.05 13.14
C THR A 76 -7.14 -3.27 11.71
N VAL A 77 -6.54 -2.54 10.79
CA VAL A 77 -6.80 -2.65 9.34
C VAL A 77 -5.49 -2.89 8.62
N THR A 78 -5.51 -3.83 7.66
CA THR A 78 -4.39 -4.07 6.76
C THR A 78 -4.42 -3.07 5.61
N LEU A 79 -3.32 -2.37 5.38
CA LEU A 79 -3.22 -1.40 4.29
C LEU A 79 -3.14 -2.09 2.92
N SER A 80 -3.92 -1.58 1.97
CA SER A 80 -3.88 -1.99 0.57
C SER A 80 -3.44 -0.80 -0.29
N VAL A 81 -2.14 -0.72 -0.56
CA VAL A 81 -1.55 0.32 -1.43
C VAL A 81 -1.60 -0.14 -2.89
N THR A 82 -2.02 0.75 -3.77
CA THR A 82 -2.07 0.54 -5.22
C THR A 82 -0.76 1.01 -5.86
N TYR A 83 -0.07 0.08 -6.54
CA TYR A 83 1.18 0.30 -7.27
C TYR A 83 1.32 -0.82 -8.33
N LEU A 84 2.21 -0.62 -9.31
CA LEU A 84 2.56 -1.64 -10.28
C LEU A 84 3.95 -2.18 -9.96
N ASN A 85 4.06 -3.51 -9.86
CA ASN A 85 5.33 -4.19 -9.64
C ASN A 85 5.50 -5.31 -10.68
N LEU A 86 6.49 -5.16 -11.55
CA LEU A 86 6.87 -6.17 -12.56
C LEU A 86 8.24 -6.74 -12.20
N THR A 87 8.30 -8.02 -11.88
CA THR A 87 9.55 -8.71 -11.54
C THR A 87 9.96 -9.64 -12.67
N CYS A 88 11.24 -9.58 -13.02
CA CYS A 88 11.86 -10.47 -13.99
C CYS A 88 13.15 -11.01 -13.40
N SER A 89 13.29 -12.34 -13.37
CA SER A 89 14.46 -13.02 -12.83
C SER A 89 14.89 -14.16 -13.73
N VAL A 90 16.20 -14.35 -13.81
CA VAL A 90 16.83 -15.45 -14.55
C VAL A 90 17.99 -16.00 -13.74
N GLU A 91 18.10 -17.33 -13.70
CA GLU A 91 19.23 -17.99 -13.07
C GLU A 91 20.32 -18.23 -14.13
N SER A 92 21.47 -17.58 -13.97
CA SER A 92 22.62 -17.74 -14.86
C SER A 92 23.93 -17.57 -14.11
N PHE A 93 25.01 -18.15 -14.65
CA PHE A 93 26.37 -17.93 -14.16
C PHE A 93 27.31 -17.54 -15.32
N PRO A 94 27.95 -16.37 -15.29
CA PRO A 94 27.75 -15.27 -14.32
C PRO A 94 26.29 -14.73 -14.35
N PRO A 95 25.86 -14.00 -13.30
CA PRO A 95 24.54 -13.36 -13.29
C PRO A 95 24.28 -12.52 -14.54
N SER A 96 23.07 -12.61 -15.07
CA SER A 96 22.67 -11.89 -16.28
C SER A 96 22.39 -10.43 -15.96
N LEU A 97 22.67 -9.57 -16.93
CA LEU A 97 22.20 -8.19 -16.91
C LEU A 97 20.72 -8.17 -17.27
N ILE A 98 19.87 -7.74 -16.34
CA ILE A 98 18.43 -7.59 -16.53
C ILE A 98 18.08 -6.13 -16.78
N LYS A 99 17.28 -5.89 -17.82
CA LYS A 99 16.86 -4.56 -18.26
C LYS A 99 15.36 -4.52 -18.51
N TRP A 100 14.68 -3.54 -17.89
CA TRP A 100 13.26 -3.25 -18.15
C TRP A 100 13.10 -2.05 -19.08
N THR A 101 12.31 -2.22 -20.14
CA THR A 101 11.92 -1.15 -21.06
C THR A 101 10.42 -1.12 -21.32
N LYS A 102 9.85 0.06 -21.56
CA LYS A 102 8.49 0.20 -22.10
C LYS A 102 8.58 0.32 -23.61
N HIS A 103 7.92 -0.59 -24.33
CA HIS A 103 8.02 -0.72 -25.79
C HIS A 103 7.66 0.57 -26.54
N SER A 104 6.68 1.33 -26.05
CA SER A 104 6.20 2.57 -26.71
C SER A 104 7.18 3.74 -26.66
N GLU A 105 8.00 3.81 -25.60
CA GLU A 105 8.88 4.96 -25.34
C GLU A 105 10.36 4.60 -25.52
N ASN A 106 10.67 3.30 -25.69
CA ASN A 106 12.03 2.74 -25.64
C ASN A 106 12.85 3.24 -24.43
N LYS A 107 12.16 3.63 -23.35
CA LYS A 107 12.75 4.16 -22.13
C LYS A 107 13.18 3.01 -21.24
N VAL A 108 14.40 3.08 -20.73
CA VAL A 108 14.92 2.13 -19.74
C VAL A 108 14.49 2.57 -18.35
N TYR A 109 13.77 1.71 -17.63
CA TYR A 109 13.32 2.03 -16.27
C TYR A 109 14.28 1.50 -15.21
N VAL A 110 14.75 0.27 -15.40
CA VAL A 110 15.63 -0.43 -14.46
C VAL A 110 16.67 -1.21 -15.24
N GLN A 111 17.89 -1.24 -14.72
CA GLN A 111 18.99 -2.05 -15.24
C GLN A 111 19.86 -2.53 -14.06
N THR A 112 20.04 -3.85 -13.91
CA THR A 112 20.82 -4.46 -12.83
C THR A 112 21.48 -5.75 -13.30
N ASP A 113 22.68 -6.03 -12.80
CA ASP A 113 23.50 -7.21 -13.08
C ASP A 113 23.33 -8.32 -12.03
N SER A 114 22.29 -8.25 -11.19
CA SER A 114 22.03 -9.21 -10.12
C SER A 114 21.32 -10.49 -10.58
N GLY A 115 20.95 -10.61 -11.86
CA GLY A 115 20.10 -11.69 -12.38
C GLY A 115 18.61 -11.53 -12.06
N SER A 116 18.20 -10.47 -11.34
CA SER A 116 16.80 -10.18 -11.05
C SER A 116 16.53 -8.67 -11.01
N ALA A 117 15.46 -8.21 -11.65
CA ALA A 117 15.04 -6.82 -11.63
C ALA A 117 13.53 -6.67 -11.38
N SER A 118 13.17 -5.78 -10.45
CA SER A 118 11.80 -5.36 -10.22
C SER A 118 11.59 -3.92 -10.69
N LEU A 119 10.65 -3.72 -11.61
CA LEU A 119 10.17 -2.41 -12.04
C LEU A 119 8.98 -2.02 -11.17
N LEU A 120 9.17 -0.96 -10.38
CA LEU A 120 8.13 -0.35 -9.55
C LEU A 120 7.65 0.96 -10.20
N ILE A 121 6.36 1.08 -10.48
CA ILE A 121 5.74 2.33 -10.93
C ILE A 121 4.81 2.86 -9.83
N PRO A 122 5.20 3.94 -9.13
CA PRO A 122 4.34 4.60 -8.14
C PRO A 122 3.27 5.43 -8.84
N ASN A 123 2.19 5.78 -8.14
CA ASN A 123 1.08 6.58 -8.70
C ASN A 123 0.60 6.12 -10.07
N VAL A 124 0.28 4.82 -10.20
CA VAL A 124 -0.11 4.21 -11.49
C VAL A 124 -1.28 4.98 -12.12
N THR A 125 -1.08 5.43 -13.35
CA THR A 125 -2.07 6.12 -14.17
C THR A 125 -2.48 5.27 -15.37
N THR A 126 -3.53 5.68 -16.09
CA THR A 126 -3.91 5.02 -17.35
C THR A 126 -2.80 5.10 -18.42
N GLU A 127 -1.93 6.10 -18.36
CA GLU A 127 -0.78 6.29 -19.28
C GLU A 127 0.34 5.26 -19.07
N ASP A 128 0.39 4.64 -17.88
CA ASP A 128 1.30 3.53 -17.57
C ASP A 128 0.83 2.21 -18.21
N SER A 129 -0.34 2.19 -18.84
CA SER A 129 -0.73 1.06 -19.69
C SER A 129 0.21 0.94 -20.88
N GLY A 130 0.54 -0.30 -21.25
CA GLY A 130 1.40 -0.57 -22.38
C GLY A 130 2.14 -1.89 -22.24
N ARG A 131 3.01 -2.13 -23.21
CA ARG A 131 3.81 -3.35 -23.30
C ARG A 131 5.19 -3.12 -22.70
N TYR A 132 5.50 -3.86 -21.64
CA TYR A 132 6.78 -3.82 -20.94
C TYR A 132 7.63 -5.02 -21.37
N ILE A 133 8.92 -4.80 -21.58
CA ILE A 133 9.86 -5.80 -22.05
C ILE A 133 10.96 -5.94 -21.01
N CYS A 134 11.14 -7.17 -20.50
CA CYS A 134 12.33 -7.53 -19.76
C CYS A 134 13.33 -8.18 -20.71
N THR A 135 14.57 -7.69 -20.73
CA THR A 135 15.68 -8.27 -21.48
C THR A 135 16.74 -8.77 -20.51
N ALA A 136 17.09 -10.04 -20.61
CA ALA A 136 18.23 -10.67 -19.95
C ALA A 136 19.39 -10.80 -20.95
N GLU A 137 20.57 -10.32 -20.56
CA GLU A 137 21.80 -10.41 -21.35
C GLU A 137 22.85 -11.22 -20.58
N HIS A 138 23.27 -12.35 -21.14
CA HIS A 138 24.24 -13.29 -20.56
C HIS A 138 25.36 -13.57 -21.56
N LEU A 139 26.59 -13.12 -21.25
CA LEU A 139 27.79 -13.40 -22.06
C LEU A 139 27.57 -13.23 -23.59
N ASP A 140 26.88 -12.16 -24.00
CA ASP A 140 26.50 -11.79 -25.38
C ASP A 140 25.20 -12.42 -25.95
N GLU A 141 24.56 -13.33 -25.25
CA GLU A 141 23.21 -13.81 -25.59
C GLU A 141 22.12 -12.93 -24.98
N LYS A 142 21.07 -12.64 -25.75
CA LYS A 142 19.92 -11.83 -25.31
C LYS A 142 18.64 -12.61 -25.38
N VAL A 143 17.94 -12.68 -24.26
CA VAL A 143 16.60 -13.26 -24.16
C VAL A 143 15.66 -12.17 -23.66
N SER A 144 14.50 -12.03 -24.30
CA SER A 144 13.51 -11.04 -23.90
C SER A 144 12.13 -11.65 -23.69
N VAL A 145 11.40 -11.16 -22.69
CA VAL A 145 10.01 -11.51 -22.41
C VAL A 145 9.16 -10.23 -22.38
N GLU A 146 7.93 -10.33 -22.86
CA GLU A 146 6.99 -9.20 -22.92
C GLU A 146 5.85 -9.40 -21.92
N ALA A 147 5.35 -8.30 -21.35
CA ALA A 147 4.20 -8.25 -20.47
C ALA A 147 3.27 -7.10 -20.88
N ASP A 148 2.01 -7.42 -21.16
CA ASP A 148 0.98 -6.42 -21.47
C ASP A 148 0.28 -5.95 -20.18
N VAL A 149 0.46 -4.68 -19.85
CA VAL A 149 -0.15 -4.05 -18.67
C VAL A 149 -1.32 -3.18 -19.10
N THR A 150 -2.49 -3.45 -18.53
CA THR A 150 -3.69 -2.62 -18.73
C THR A 150 -4.13 -2.05 -17.39
N VAL A 151 -4.06 -0.72 -17.25
CA VAL A 151 -4.54 0.00 -16.08
C VAL A 151 -5.97 0.48 -16.36
N THR A 152 -6.91 0.12 -15.50
CA THR A 152 -8.32 0.54 -15.60
C THR A 152 -8.70 1.38 -14.39
N CYS A 153 -9.38 2.51 -14.62
CA CYS A 153 -10.05 3.25 -13.55
C CYS A 153 -11.29 2.47 -13.11
N LYS A 154 -11.50 2.36 -11.80
CA LYS A 154 -12.72 1.83 -11.19
C LYS A 154 -13.60 2.94 -10.66
#